data_AF-A0A662HUR9-F1
#
_entry.id   AF-A0A662HUR9-F1
#
_cell.length_a   1.000
_cell.length_b   1.000
_cell.length_c   1.000
_cell.angle_alpha   90.00
_cell.angle_beta   90.00
_cell.angle_gamma   90.00
#
_symmetry.space_group_name_H-M   'P 1'
#
loop_
_entity.id
_entity.type
_entity.pdbx_description
1 polymer ?
#
loop_
_entity_poly.entity_id
_entity_poly.type
_entity_poly.pdbx_seq_one_letter_code
_entity_poly.pdbx_strand_id
1 'polypeptide(L)'
;MPWIGVEAEKVEKKKFGETVLRYGLTVFGEIEVEIKTSRGWLKFIVLEVGGFVEGLARDLSKLFDAAAIEAGPHLILGEPSAKIWDEAVKVVFPDGEEEVIPVFTNDSFLDVRIPNERIKGVKGSIVVGGKKYELPLTPESLIEIYTKGEELFKKVEKAASVYGISSIVSAEALKALREKTKAPPRYEIDYDAGLALIYEKNRIKTVNIIAFLLDLLLKGFEQEALKIFEKAPEKLKIRIREAVKEEYEVY
;
A
#
# COMPACT_ATOMS: atom_id res chain seq x y z
N MET A 1 -9.72 7.24 16.89
CA MET A 1 -9.58 7.98 18.15
C MET A 1 -9.54 9.46 17.81
N PRO A 2 -10.03 10.36 18.68
CA PRO A 2 -9.85 11.79 18.49
C PRO A 2 -8.38 12.18 18.42
N TRP A 3 -8.08 13.16 17.60
CA TRP A 3 -6.75 13.72 17.41
C TRP A 3 -6.76 15.20 17.75
N ILE A 4 -5.65 15.67 18.30
CA ILE A 4 -5.36 17.08 18.42
C ILE A 4 -3.91 17.32 18.01
N GLY A 5 -3.63 18.41 17.33
CA GLY A 5 -2.27 18.66 16.83
C GLY A 5 -1.95 20.12 16.65
N VAL A 6 -0.65 20.40 16.56
CA VAL A 6 -0.10 21.72 16.28
C VAL A 6 0.98 21.60 15.21
N GLU A 7 1.17 22.66 14.44
CA GLU A 7 2.17 22.74 13.38
C GLU A 7 3.56 22.38 13.95
N ALA A 8 4.21 21.44 13.29
CA ALA A 8 5.53 20.98 13.69
C ALA A 8 6.53 22.15 13.64
N GLU A 9 7.57 22.08 14.48
CA GLU A 9 8.67 23.07 14.56
C GLU A 9 8.27 24.46 15.11
N LYS A 10 6.98 24.83 15.13
CA LYS A 10 6.52 26.09 15.74
C LYS A 10 6.24 25.99 17.24
N VAL A 11 5.94 24.78 17.73
CA VAL A 11 5.57 24.54 19.13
C VAL A 11 6.46 23.49 19.74
N GLU A 12 7.00 23.78 20.93
CA GLU A 12 7.76 22.80 21.71
C GLU A 12 6.86 21.64 22.15
N LYS A 13 7.23 20.40 21.80
CA LYS A 13 6.47 19.18 22.10
C LYS A 13 6.04 19.07 23.56
N LYS A 14 6.95 19.36 24.50
CA LYS A 14 6.68 19.29 25.93
C LYS A 14 5.57 20.27 26.35
N LYS A 15 5.66 21.53 25.89
CA LYS A 15 4.67 22.57 26.16
C LYS A 15 3.30 22.22 25.56
N PHE A 16 3.28 21.61 24.37
CA PHE A 16 2.06 21.15 23.74
C PHE A 16 1.39 20.03 24.55
N GLY A 17 2.13 18.99 24.93
CA GLY A 17 1.62 17.88 25.75
C GLY A 17 1.07 18.34 27.10
N GLU A 18 1.80 19.20 27.83
CA GLU A 18 1.33 19.79 29.10
C GLU A 18 0.04 20.61 28.94
N THR A 19 -0.12 21.28 27.79
CA THR A 19 -1.32 22.05 27.48
C THR A 19 -2.52 21.14 27.23
N VAL A 20 -2.35 20.08 26.45
CA VAL A 20 -3.40 19.08 26.17
C VAL A 20 -3.89 18.41 27.47
N LEU A 21 -2.97 18.07 28.38
CA LEU A 21 -3.35 17.53 29.70
C LEU A 21 -4.16 18.53 30.55
N ARG A 22 -3.85 19.83 30.46
CA ARG A 22 -4.60 20.89 31.17
C ARG A 22 -6.03 21.06 30.65
N TYR A 23 -6.29 20.72 29.39
CA TYR A 23 -7.65 20.62 28.85
C TYR A 23 -8.43 19.38 29.34
N GLY A 24 -7.84 18.56 30.22
CA GLY A 24 -8.49 17.37 30.78
C GLY A 24 -8.48 16.16 29.82
N LEU A 25 -7.66 16.21 28.78
CA LEU A 25 -7.54 15.12 27.80
C LEU A 25 -6.52 14.08 28.27
N THR A 26 -6.82 12.81 28.00
CA THR A 26 -5.86 11.71 28.20
C THR A 26 -5.09 11.48 26.91
N VAL A 27 -3.75 11.38 26.97
CA VAL A 27 -2.92 11.11 25.79
C VAL A 27 -2.62 9.62 25.70
N PHE A 28 -2.88 9.02 24.54
CA PHE A 28 -2.64 7.60 24.26
C PHE A 28 -1.41 7.36 23.36
N GLY A 29 -1.09 8.34 22.51
CA GLY A 29 0.01 8.21 21.56
C GLY A 29 0.36 9.53 20.90
N GLU A 30 1.51 9.54 20.23
CA GLU A 30 1.99 10.65 19.41
C GLU A 30 2.27 10.12 17.99
N ILE A 31 1.82 10.87 16.99
CA ILE A 31 2.10 10.62 15.59
C ILE A 31 2.48 11.92 14.89
N GLU A 32 3.24 11.81 13.81
CA GLU A 32 3.53 12.94 12.93
C GLU A 32 2.77 12.75 11.63
N VAL A 33 2.06 13.80 11.20
CA VAL A 33 1.25 13.77 9.97
C VAL A 33 1.54 14.96 9.09
N GLU A 34 1.42 14.78 7.77
CA GLU A 34 1.36 15.88 6.82
C GLU A 34 -0.04 15.99 6.26
N ILE A 35 -0.63 17.18 6.28
CA ILE A 35 -1.97 17.44 5.74
C ILE A 35 -1.88 18.48 4.62
N LYS A 36 -2.52 18.18 3.49
CA LYS A 36 -2.63 19.09 2.35
C LYS A 36 -3.76 20.09 2.56
N THR A 37 -3.41 21.33 2.84
CA THR A 37 -4.30 22.47 3.07
C THR A 37 -4.35 23.40 1.85
N SER A 38 -5.19 24.44 1.87
CA SER A 38 -5.14 25.51 0.85
C SER A 38 -3.78 26.23 0.81
N ARG A 39 -3.04 26.24 1.93
CA ARG A 39 -1.71 26.85 2.09
C ARG A 39 -0.55 25.87 1.76
N GLY A 40 -0.87 24.71 1.19
CA GLY A 40 0.10 23.66 0.88
C GLY A 40 0.17 22.57 1.94
N TRP A 41 1.26 21.79 1.91
CA TRP A 41 1.49 20.71 2.86
C TRP A 41 2.02 21.26 4.17
N LEU A 42 1.31 21.00 5.27
CA LEU A 42 1.75 21.36 6.60
C LEU A 42 1.99 20.10 7.43
N LYS A 43 3.09 20.10 8.18
CA LYS A 43 3.46 19.05 9.13
C LYS A 43 2.86 19.36 10.49
N PHE A 44 2.32 18.34 11.14
CA PHE A 44 1.74 18.46 12.47
C PHE A 44 2.30 17.39 13.39
N ILE A 45 2.54 17.77 14.64
CA ILE A 45 2.70 16.84 15.75
C ILE A 45 1.30 16.62 16.32
N VAL A 46 0.85 15.38 16.34
CA VAL A 46 -0.51 15.01 16.68
C VAL A 46 -0.49 14.06 17.86
N LEU A 47 -1.34 14.35 18.84
CA LEU A 47 -1.61 13.47 19.96
C LEU A 47 -2.92 12.74 19.72
N GLU A 48 -2.88 11.41 19.85
CA GLU A 48 -4.09 10.61 19.97
C GLU A 48 -4.62 10.75 21.38
N VAL A 49 -5.86 11.23 21.52
CA VAL A 49 -6.40 11.63 22.82
C VAL A 49 -7.76 11.03 23.13
N GLY A 50 -8.04 10.89 24.42
CA GLY A 50 -9.34 10.58 24.98
C GLY A 50 -9.99 11.82 25.56
N GLY A 51 -11.23 12.09 25.13
CA GLY A 51 -12.01 13.26 25.55
C GLY A 51 -12.67 13.96 24.37
N PHE A 52 -13.34 15.08 24.66
CA PHE A 52 -14.00 15.92 23.65
C PHE A 52 -13.00 16.95 23.12
N VAL A 53 -12.80 16.99 21.80
CA VAL A 53 -11.77 17.85 21.18
C VAL A 53 -12.33 18.95 20.29
N GLU A 54 -13.65 18.99 20.06
CA GLU A 54 -14.28 19.97 19.18
C GLU A 54 -14.05 21.40 19.70
N GLY A 55 -13.56 22.27 18.81
CA GLY A 55 -13.24 23.67 19.11
C GLY A 55 -11.84 23.90 19.70
N LEU A 56 -11.13 22.87 20.17
CA LEU A 56 -9.83 23.03 20.80
C LEU A 56 -8.74 23.45 19.81
N ALA A 57 -8.84 23.10 18.53
CA ALA A 57 -7.91 23.57 17.51
C ALA A 57 -7.88 25.10 17.44
N ARG A 58 -9.02 25.76 17.63
CA ARG A 58 -9.10 27.23 17.62
C ARG A 58 -8.36 27.83 18.81
N ASP A 59 -8.51 27.24 19.99
CA ASP A 59 -7.83 27.70 21.20
C ASP A 59 -6.32 27.48 21.11
N LEU A 60 -5.90 26.30 20.65
CA LEU A 60 -4.50 25.97 20.46
C LEU A 60 -3.83 26.87 19.42
N SER A 61 -4.52 27.13 18.30
CA SER A 61 -3.97 27.98 17.24
C SER A 61 -3.67 29.39 17.74
N LYS A 62 -4.60 29.98 18.52
CA LYS A 62 -4.40 31.29 19.16
C LYS A 62 -3.33 31.26 20.25
N LEU A 63 -3.31 30.22 21.07
CA LEU A 63 -2.37 30.10 22.19
C LEU A 63 -0.92 29.97 21.71
N PHE A 64 -0.71 29.28 20.60
CA PHE A 64 0.62 28.98 20.07
C PHE A 64 1.02 29.83 18.87
N ASP A 65 0.14 30.67 18.34
CA ASP A 65 0.34 31.44 17.10
C ASP A 65 0.82 30.54 15.94
N ALA A 66 0.20 29.35 15.84
CA ALA A 66 0.55 28.31 14.89
C ALA A 66 -0.71 27.65 14.33
N ALA A 67 -0.61 26.97 13.18
CA ALA A 67 -1.74 26.16 12.73
C ALA A 67 -1.98 25.01 13.73
N ALA A 68 -3.24 24.72 14.02
CA ALA A 68 -3.62 23.63 14.90
C ALA A 68 -4.74 22.81 14.28
N ILE A 69 -4.85 21.55 14.71
CA ILE A 69 -5.82 20.61 14.16
C ILE A 69 -6.59 19.88 15.24
N GLU A 70 -7.82 19.50 14.89
CA GLU A 70 -8.65 18.55 15.63
C GLU A 70 -9.29 17.56 14.68
N ALA A 71 -9.44 16.31 15.13
CA ALA A 71 -10.19 15.27 14.43
C ALA A 71 -10.97 14.45 15.44
N GLY A 72 -12.16 13.98 15.07
CA GLY A 72 -12.96 13.14 15.96
C GLY A 72 -14.35 12.88 15.41
N PRO A 73 -15.24 12.27 16.22
CA PRO A 73 -16.60 11.91 15.79
C PRO A 73 -17.44 13.08 15.27
N HIS A 74 -17.13 14.31 15.71
CA HIS A 74 -17.79 15.55 15.27
C HIS A 74 -17.41 15.97 13.83
N LEU A 75 -16.39 15.34 13.23
CA LEU A 75 -15.90 15.61 11.87
C LEU A 75 -16.10 14.41 10.93
N ILE A 76 -17.20 13.70 11.11
CA ILE A 76 -17.67 12.68 10.16
C ILE A 76 -18.43 13.38 9.03
N LEU A 77 -17.99 13.17 7.79
CA LEU A 77 -18.62 13.69 6.58
C LEU A 77 -19.37 12.56 5.87
N GLY A 78 -20.64 12.80 5.55
CA GLY A 78 -21.54 11.79 4.96
C GLY A 78 -22.37 11.06 6.03
N GLU A 79 -23.03 10.00 5.60
CA GLU A 79 -23.94 9.22 6.46
C GLU A 79 -23.34 7.85 6.81
N PRO A 80 -22.92 7.61 8.07
CA PRO A 80 -22.46 6.29 8.49
C PRO A 80 -23.48 5.16 8.26
N SER A 81 -24.78 5.49 8.24
CA SER A 81 -25.86 4.56 7.88
C SER A 81 -25.77 4.04 6.45
N ALA A 82 -25.19 4.83 5.54
CA ALA A 82 -24.89 4.39 4.17
C ALA A 82 -23.68 3.44 4.09
N LYS A 83 -23.07 3.12 5.24
CA LYS A 83 -21.90 2.24 5.42
C LYS A 83 -20.60 2.75 4.81
N ILE A 84 -20.61 3.95 4.20
CA ILE A 84 -19.45 4.62 3.66
C ILE A 84 -19.50 6.08 4.12
N TRP A 85 -18.40 6.57 4.70
CA TRP A 85 -18.28 7.96 5.16
C TRP A 85 -16.80 8.36 5.19
N ASP A 86 -16.55 9.66 5.22
CA ASP A 86 -15.21 10.19 5.40
C ASP A 86 -15.02 10.70 6.85
N GLU A 87 -13.84 10.46 7.40
CA GLU A 87 -13.36 11.18 8.58
C GLU A 87 -12.52 12.37 8.12
N ALA A 88 -12.81 13.54 8.69
CA ALA A 88 -12.09 14.76 8.40
C ALA A 88 -11.27 15.26 9.58
N VAL A 89 -10.30 16.10 9.25
CA VAL A 89 -9.53 16.92 10.18
C VAL A 89 -9.94 18.36 9.94
N LYS A 90 -10.20 19.10 11.03
CA LYS A 90 -10.34 20.55 10.98
C LYS A 90 -8.97 21.16 11.26
N VAL A 91 -8.54 22.06 10.38
CA VAL A 91 -7.33 22.88 10.53
C VAL A 91 -7.76 24.30 10.85
N VAL A 92 -7.15 24.92 11.85
CA VAL A 92 -7.34 26.34 12.20
C VAL A 92 -6.01 27.05 12.10
N PHE A 93 -5.98 28.16 11.36
CA PHE A 93 -4.79 28.98 11.17
C PHE A 93 -4.72 30.14 12.18
N PRO A 94 -3.53 30.73 12.40
CA PRO A 94 -3.35 31.82 13.37
C PRO A 94 -4.19 33.07 13.09
N ASP A 95 -4.53 33.32 11.83
CA ASP A 95 -5.42 34.41 11.39
C ASP A 95 -6.91 34.11 11.62
N GLY A 96 -7.24 32.92 12.12
CA GLY A 96 -8.60 32.49 12.41
C GLY A 96 -9.34 31.84 11.24
N GLU A 97 -8.70 31.70 10.07
CA GLU A 97 -9.27 30.90 8.99
C GLU A 97 -9.33 29.42 9.36
N GLU A 98 -10.34 28.72 8.87
CA GLU A 98 -10.57 27.30 9.18
C GLU A 98 -10.86 26.50 7.92
N GLU A 99 -10.34 25.27 7.88
CA GLU A 99 -10.55 24.32 6.79
C GLU A 99 -10.93 22.95 7.35
N VAL A 100 -11.96 22.32 6.77
CA VAL A 100 -12.30 20.92 7.07
C VAL A 100 -11.87 20.06 5.89
N ILE A 101 -10.97 19.12 6.15
CA ILE A 101 -10.27 18.34 5.12
C ILE A 101 -10.57 16.87 5.37
N PRO A 102 -11.28 16.16 4.47
CA PRO A 102 -11.41 14.71 4.57
C PRO A 102 -10.02 14.08 4.44
N VAL A 103 -9.70 13.14 5.32
CA VAL A 103 -8.37 12.49 5.40
C VAL A 103 -8.46 10.96 5.37
N PHE A 104 -9.59 10.38 5.78
CA PHE A 104 -9.82 8.94 5.65
C PHE A 104 -11.19 8.66 5.06
N THR A 105 -11.27 7.63 4.23
CA THR A 105 -12.53 7.01 3.83
C THR A 105 -12.72 5.72 4.61
N ASN A 106 -13.89 5.57 5.23
CA ASN A 106 -14.31 4.36 5.90
C ASN A 106 -15.35 3.64 5.05
N ASP A 107 -15.19 2.32 4.90
CA ASP A 107 -16.16 1.45 4.24
C ASP A 107 -16.41 0.21 5.09
N SER A 108 -17.62 0.15 5.65
CA SER A 108 -18.09 -0.94 6.53
C SER A 108 -18.57 -2.17 5.77
N PHE A 109 -18.70 -2.13 4.44
CA PHE A 109 -18.90 -3.37 3.66
C PHE A 109 -17.61 -4.17 3.56
N LEU A 110 -16.48 -3.48 3.53
CA LEU A 110 -15.14 -4.09 3.46
C LEU A 110 -14.37 -3.99 4.77
N ASP A 111 -14.95 -3.39 5.81
CA ASP A 111 -14.30 -3.06 7.08
C ASP A 111 -12.91 -2.44 6.88
N VAL A 112 -12.82 -1.49 5.95
CA VAL A 112 -11.58 -0.77 5.62
C VAL A 112 -11.67 0.69 6.07
N ARG A 113 -10.51 1.23 6.45
CA ARG A 113 -10.26 2.65 6.66
C ARG A 113 -9.02 3.03 5.88
N ILE A 114 -9.18 3.85 4.85
CA ILE A 114 -8.13 4.16 3.87
C ILE A 114 -7.76 5.64 3.96
N PRO A 115 -6.48 6.01 4.20
CA PRO A 115 -6.04 7.39 4.08
C PRO A 115 -6.11 7.83 2.63
N ASN A 116 -6.56 9.06 2.40
CA ASN A 116 -6.61 9.64 1.05
C ASN A 116 -5.32 10.41 0.71
N GLU A 117 -5.27 10.99 -0.49
CA GLU A 117 -4.11 11.73 -1.01
C GLU A 117 -3.82 13.06 -0.30
N ARG A 118 -4.64 13.46 0.68
CA ARG A 118 -4.49 14.71 1.44
C ARG A 118 -3.79 14.51 2.78
N ILE A 119 -3.45 13.27 3.15
CA ILE A 119 -2.75 12.97 4.39
C ILE A 119 -1.57 12.02 4.17
N LYS A 120 -0.48 12.23 4.92
CA LYS A 120 0.65 11.29 5.02
C LYS A 120 1.03 11.08 6.48
N GLY A 121 1.86 10.07 6.74
CA GLY A 121 2.33 9.72 8.10
C GLY A 121 1.38 8.78 8.86
N VAL A 122 0.29 8.39 8.23
CA VAL A 122 -0.76 7.52 8.80
C VAL A 122 -0.98 6.31 7.91
N LYS A 123 -1.37 5.21 8.52
CA LYS A 123 -1.65 3.97 7.81
C LYS A 123 -3.13 3.66 7.80
N GLY A 124 -3.57 2.96 6.76
CA GLY A 124 -4.92 2.44 6.69
C GLY A 124 -5.08 1.19 7.54
N SER A 125 -6.29 0.66 7.58
CA SER A 125 -6.54 -0.64 8.20
C SER A 125 -7.66 -1.39 7.54
N ILE A 126 -7.62 -2.72 7.61
CA ILE A 126 -8.70 -3.63 7.21
C ILE A 126 -8.98 -4.62 8.33
N VAL A 127 -10.24 -4.95 8.58
CA VAL A 127 -10.60 -6.04 9.51
C VAL A 127 -10.93 -7.30 8.71
N VAL A 128 -10.20 -8.39 8.95
CA VAL A 128 -10.43 -9.69 8.29
C VAL A 128 -10.54 -10.78 9.35
N GLY A 129 -11.64 -11.53 9.34
CA GLY A 129 -11.89 -12.59 10.33
C GLY A 129 -11.87 -12.10 11.78
N GLY A 130 -12.31 -10.87 12.03
CA GLY A 130 -12.31 -10.24 13.36
C GLY A 130 -10.97 -9.67 13.82
N LYS A 131 -9.88 -9.83 13.05
CA LYS A 131 -8.57 -9.25 13.34
C LYS A 131 -8.35 -8.00 12.50
N LYS A 132 -7.88 -6.92 13.13
CA LYS A 132 -7.46 -5.68 12.44
C LYS A 132 -6.05 -5.83 11.91
N TYR A 133 -5.87 -5.53 10.63
CA TYR A 133 -4.59 -5.49 9.94
C TYR A 133 -4.29 -4.06 9.49
N GLU A 134 -3.02 -3.69 9.55
CA GLU A 134 -2.53 -2.41 9.04
C GLU A 134 -2.36 -2.49 7.52
N LEU A 135 -2.68 -1.40 6.82
CA LEU A 135 -2.52 -1.28 5.37
C LEU A 135 -1.35 -0.36 5.01
N PRO A 136 -0.60 -0.67 3.95
CA PRO A 136 -0.74 -1.85 3.07
C PRO A 136 -0.34 -3.17 3.75
N LEU A 137 -1.02 -4.28 3.40
CA LEU A 137 -0.78 -5.62 3.97
C LEU A 137 0.61 -6.14 3.58
N THR A 138 1.34 -6.64 4.58
CA THR A 138 2.65 -7.28 4.40
C THR A 138 2.51 -8.72 3.87
N PRO A 139 3.60 -9.34 3.36
CA PRO A 139 3.57 -10.74 2.94
C PRO A 139 3.07 -11.69 4.04
N GLU A 140 3.50 -11.47 5.29
CA GLU A 140 3.12 -12.28 6.45
C GLU A 140 1.63 -12.17 6.73
N SER A 141 1.09 -10.94 6.64
CA SER A 141 -0.33 -10.67 6.84
C SER A 141 -1.19 -11.39 5.78
N LEU A 142 -0.76 -11.38 4.52
CA LEU A 142 -1.45 -12.09 3.44
C LEU A 142 -1.43 -13.61 3.64
N ILE A 143 -0.29 -14.18 4.04
CA ILE A 143 -0.17 -15.61 4.34
C ILE A 143 -1.09 -15.98 5.51
N GLU A 144 -1.11 -15.16 6.56
CA GLU A 144 -1.99 -15.38 7.71
C GLU A 144 -3.47 -15.36 7.31
N ILE A 145 -3.88 -14.39 6.48
CA ILE A 145 -5.27 -14.31 6.01
C ILE A 145 -5.62 -15.50 5.13
N TYR A 146 -4.75 -15.84 4.18
CA TYR A 146 -4.95 -16.94 3.25
C TYR A 146 -5.08 -18.30 3.97
N THR A 147 -4.25 -18.55 4.99
CA THR A 147 -4.29 -19.81 5.76
C THR A 147 -5.56 -19.97 6.59
N LYS A 148 -6.24 -18.87 6.94
CA LYS A 148 -7.53 -18.91 7.65
C LYS A 148 -8.73 -19.21 6.75
N GLY A 149 -8.57 -19.16 5.43
CA GLY A 149 -9.59 -19.60 4.47
C GLY A 149 -9.78 -18.66 3.28
N GLU A 150 -10.14 -19.25 2.14
CA GLU A 150 -10.32 -18.55 0.85
C GLU A 150 -11.40 -17.46 0.92
N GLU A 151 -12.50 -17.70 1.63
CA GLU A 151 -13.58 -16.72 1.81
C GLU A 151 -13.11 -15.43 2.51
N LEU A 152 -12.17 -15.55 3.45
CA LEU A 152 -11.59 -14.37 4.11
C LEU A 152 -10.64 -13.61 3.17
N PHE A 153 -9.95 -14.34 2.29
CA PHE A 153 -9.04 -13.74 1.32
C PHE A 153 -9.78 -12.97 0.22
N LYS A 154 -10.97 -13.43 -0.21
CA LYS A 154 -11.83 -12.72 -1.18
C LYS A 154 -12.14 -11.28 -0.76
N LYS A 155 -12.19 -11.01 0.54
CA LYS A 155 -12.37 -9.65 1.08
C LYS A 155 -11.19 -8.74 0.75
N VAL A 156 -9.97 -9.27 0.84
CA VAL A 156 -8.74 -8.56 0.47
C VAL A 156 -8.74 -8.26 -1.03
N GLU A 157 -9.11 -9.24 -1.86
CA GLU A 157 -9.21 -9.07 -3.32
C GLU A 157 -10.24 -7.98 -3.68
N LYS A 158 -11.41 -8.01 -3.04
CA LYS A 158 -12.45 -7.00 -3.26
C LYS A 158 -11.99 -5.60 -2.83
N ALA A 159 -11.31 -5.48 -1.68
CA ALA A 159 -10.73 -4.21 -1.26
C ALA A 159 -9.69 -3.70 -2.25
N ALA A 160 -8.80 -4.57 -2.76
CA ALA A 160 -7.79 -4.20 -3.74
C ALA A 160 -8.41 -3.75 -5.08
N SER A 161 -9.54 -4.35 -5.47
CA SER A 161 -10.29 -3.95 -6.67
C SER A 161 -10.95 -2.58 -6.54
N VAL A 162 -11.38 -2.18 -5.34
CA VAL A 162 -12.09 -0.91 -5.11
C VAL A 162 -11.12 0.24 -4.87
N TYR A 163 -10.12 0.03 -4.01
CA TYR A 163 -9.20 1.09 -3.54
C TYR A 163 -7.82 1.07 -4.21
N GLY A 164 -7.62 0.15 -5.15
CA GLY A 164 -6.34 -0.06 -5.83
C GLY A 164 -5.40 -0.97 -5.05
N ILE A 165 -4.67 -1.80 -5.79
CA ILE A 165 -3.82 -2.85 -5.22
C ILE A 165 -2.69 -2.30 -4.34
N SER A 166 -2.11 -1.15 -4.69
CA SER A 166 -1.02 -0.51 -3.95
C SER A 166 -1.45 0.06 -2.60
N SER A 167 -2.74 0.36 -2.43
CA SER A 167 -3.29 0.86 -1.16
C SER A 167 -3.54 -0.28 -0.18
N ILE A 168 -3.78 -1.50 -0.70
CA ILE A 168 -4.17 -2.67 0.10
C ILE A 168 -2.99 -3.62 0.32
N VAL A 169 -2.09 -3.77 -0.65
CA VAL A 169 -1.00 -4.76 -0.64
C VAL A 169 0.34 -4.03 -0.75
N SER A 170 1.26 -4.36 0.15
CA SER A 170 2.57 -3.71 0.19
C SER A 170 3.40 -4.01 -1.07
N ALA A 171 4.32 -3.11 -1.40
CA ALA A 171 5.21 -3.30 -2.55
C ALA A 171 6.07 -4.57 -2.40
N GLU A 172 6.50 -4.88 -1.18
CA GLU A 172 7.24 -6.10 -0.85
C GLU A 172 6.40 -7.35 -1.11
N ALA A 173 5.12 -7.33 -0.70
CA ALA A 173 4.18 -8.42 -0.96
C ALA A 173 3.91 -8.60 -2.46
N LEU A 174 3.72 -7.51 -3.20
CA LEU A 174 3.55 -7.56 -4.65
C LEU A 174 4.80 -8.12 -5.34
N LYS A 175 6.00 -7.76 -4.86
CA LYS A 175 7.26 -8.29 -5.36
C LYS A 175 7.39 -9.79 -5.06
N ALA A 176 7.11 -10.21 -3.84
CA ALA A 176 7.14 -11.62 -3.44
C ALA A 176 6.13 -12.48 -4.22
N LEU A 177 4.94 -11.94 -4.50
CA LEU A 177 3.95 -12.60 -5.37
C LEU A 177 4.46 -12.73 -6.81
N ARG A 178 5.06 -11.67 -7.36
CA ARG A 178 5.67 -11.69 -8.70
C ARG A 178 6.81 -12.71 -8.78
N GLU A 179 7.64 -12.81 -7.75
CA GLU A 179 8.74 -13.77 -7.65
C GLU A 179 8.25 -15.22 -7.51
N LYS A 180 7.15 -15.47 -6.78
CA LYS A 180 6.54 -16.82 -6.70
C LYS A 180 5.77 -17.23 -7.95
N THR A 181 5.23 -16.28 -8.72
CA THR A 181 4.69 -16.55 -10.06
C THR A 181 5.78 -16.82 -11.11
N LYS A 182 7.05 -16.55 -10.78
CA LYS A 182 8.23 -16.93 -11.55
C LYS A 182 8.77 -18.30 -11.12
N ALA A 183 7.94 -19.33 -11.08
CA ALA A 183 8.48 -20.68 -11.28
C ALA A 183 8.69 -20.85 -12.80
N PRO A 184 9.88 -21.21 -13.28
CA PRO A 184 10.05 -21.52 -14.68
C PRO A 184 9.06 -22.64 -15.05
N PRO A 185 8.46 -22.59 -16.24
CA PRO A 185 7.51 -23.62 -16.64
C PRO A 185 8.20 -24.99 -16.59
N ARG A 186 7.47 -26.05 -16.25
CA ARG A 186 8.02 -27.41 -16.34
C ARG A 186 8.21 -27.73 -17.82
N TYR A 187 9.41 -28.13 -18.21
CA TYR A 187 9.74 -28.38 -19.62
C TYR A 187 10.60 -29.62 -19.81
N GLU A 188 10.53 -30.16 -21.03
CA GLU A 188 11.47 -31.16 -21.56
C GLU A 188 12.00 -30.67 -22.91
N ILE A 189 13.27 -30.97 -23.20
CA ILE A 189 13.93 -30.52 -24.43
C ILE A 189 14.43 -31.73 -25.20
N ASP A 190 14.02 -31.78 -26.46
CA ASP A 190 14.58 -32.66 -27.46
C ASP A 190 15.54 -31.85 -28.33
N TYR A 191 16.83 -31.93 -28.00
CA TYR A 191 17.89 -31.21 -28.73
C TYR A 191 18.11 -31.74 -30.14
N ASP A 192 17.73 -32.99 -30.40
CA ASP A 192 17.88 -33.62 -31.72
C ASP A 192 16.77 -33.14 -32.67
N ALA A 193 15.54 -33.04 -32.15
CA ALA A 193 14.39 -32.48 -32.88
C ALA A 193 14.37 -30.94 -32.90
N GLY A 194 15.12 -30.29 -32.01
CA GLY A 194 15.16 -28.82 -31.90
C GLY A 194 13.91 -28.23 -31.24
N LEU A 195 13.21 -29.00 -30.39
CA LEU A 195 11.91 -28.64 -29.81
C LEU A 195 11.93 -28.66 -28.28
N ALA A 196 11.12 -27.79 -27.68
CA ALA A 196 10.83 -27.77 -26.25
C ALA A 196 9.35 -28.07 -26.01
N LEU A 197 9.07 -29.02 -25.12
CA LEU A 197 7.74 -29.36 -24.63
C LEU A 197 7.52 -28.64 -23.31
N ILE A 198 6.56 -27.73 -23.29
CA ILE A 198 6.20 -26.92 -22.13
C ILE A 198 4.93 -27.50 -21.52
N TYR A 199 5.01 -27.95 -20.26
CA TYR A 199 3.90 -28.48 -19.51
C TYR A 199 3.20 -27.34 -18.77
N GLU A 200 2.08 -26.86 -19.33
CA GLU A 200 1.16 -25.94 -18.66
C GLU A 200 0.03 -26.76 -18.00
N LYS A 201 -0.56 -26.26 -16.91
CA LYS A 201 -1.47 -27.00 -15.99
C LYS A 201 -2.46 -27.98 -16.67
N ASN A 202 -3.00 -27.65 -17.84
CA ASN A 202 -3.96 -28.48 -18.59
C ASN A 202 -3.58 -28.77 -20.05
N ARG A 203 -2.37 -28.41 -20.52
CA ARG A 203 -1.96 -28.62 -21.92
C ARG A 203 -0.45 -28.74 -22.07
N ILE A 204 -0.02 -29.54 -23.05
CA ILE A 204 1.38 -29.59 -23.48
C ILE A 204 1.50 -28.70 -24.71
N LYS A 205 2.42 -27.74 -24.67
CA LYS A 205 2.72 -26.84 -25.79
C LYS A 205 4.11 -27.18 -26.34
N THR A 206 4.18 -27.51 -27.62
CA THR A 206 5.45 -27.74 -28.32
C THR A 206 5.89 -26.46 -29.02
N VAL A 207 7.12 -26.02 -28.78
CA VAL A 207 7.71 -24.84 -29.41
C VAL A 207 9.15 -25.10 -29.85
N ASN A 208 9.71 -24.23 -30.69
CA ASN A 208 11.12 -24.26 -31.01
C ASN A 208 11.98 -23.88 -29.80
N ILE A 209 13.13 -24.54 -29.60
CA ILE A 209 14.05 -24.26 -28.48
C ILE A 209 14.50 -22.80 -28.45
N ILE A 210 14.80 -22.20 -29.61
CA ILE A 210 15.26 -20.80 -29.69
C ILE A 210 14.16 -19.86 -29.22
N ALA A 211 12.93 -20.06 -29.70
CA ALA A 211 11.78 -19.26 -29.29
C ALA A 211 11.48 -19.42 -27.78
N PHE A 212 11.62 -20.63 -27.24
CA PHE A 212 11.45 -20.88 -25.82
C PHE A 212 12.54 -20.22 -24.97
N LEU A 213 13.79 -20.27 -25.43
CA LEU A 213 14.92 -19.67 -24.73
C LEU A 213 14.78 -18.14 -24.69
N LEU A 214 14.38 -17.52 -25.80
CA LEU A 214 14.07 -16.08 -25.83
C LEU A 214 12.90 -15.73 -24.91
N ASP A 215 11.83 -16.52 -24.92
CA ASP A 215 10.68 -16.34 -24.01
C ASP A 215 11.09 -16.47 -22.53
N LEU A 216 12.01 -17.38 -22.18
CA LEU A 216 12.58 -17.49 -20.84
C LEU A 216 13.40 -16.25 -20.47
N LEU A 217 14.24 -15.75 -21.38
CA LEU A 217 15.03 -14.53 -21.16
C LEU A 217 14.14 -13.30 -20.96
N LEU A 218 13.14 -13.11 -21.82
CA LEU A 218 12.17 -12.00 -21.72
C LEU A 218 11.34 -12.05 -20.42
N LYS A 219 11.05 -13.26 -19.93
CA LYS A 219 10.36 -13.46 -18.63
C LYS A 219 11.31 -13.37 -17.43
N GLY A 220 12.60 -13.14 -17.65
CA GLY A 220 13.64 -12.97 -16.63
C GLY A 220 14.04 -14.28 -15.95
N PHE A 221 14.02 -15.40 -16.68
CA PHE A 221 14.50 -16.73 -16.27
C PHE A 221 15.89 -17.02 -16.87
N GLU A 222 16.85 -16.14 -16.61
CA GLU A 222 18.20 -16.18 -17.22
C GLU A 222 18.97 -17.47 -16.89
N GLN A 223 18.85 -17.96 -15.65
CA GLN A 223 19.51 -19.18 -15.17
C GLN A 223 19.03 -20.43 -15.94
N GLU A 224 17.72 -20.52 -16.19
CA GLU A 224 17.13 -21.63 -16.95
C GLU A 224 17.47 -21.53 -18.43
N ALA A 225 17.45 -20.33 -19.02
CA ALA A 225 17.91 -20.10 -20.38
C ALA A 225 19.39 -20.51 -20.56
N LEU A 226 20.25 -20.18 -19.59
CA LEU A 226 21.66 -20.57 -19.59
C LEU A 226 21.85 -22.08 -19.54
N LYS A 227 21.11 -22.80 -18.67
CA LYS A 227 21.16 -24.27 -18.60
C LYS A 227 20.81 -24.95 -19.93
N ILE A 228 19.83 -24.40 -20.66
CA ILE A 228 19.44 -24.90 -21.98
C ILE A 228 20.55 -24.63 -23.00
N PHE A 229 21.09 -23.42 -22.99
CA PHE A 229 22.19 -23.03 -23.87
C PHE A 229 23.43 -23.91 -23.66
N GLU A 230 23.85 -24.14 -22.42
CA GLU A 230 25.06 -24.93 -22.09
C GLU A 230 24.96 -26.37 -22.58
N LYS A 231 23.79 -26.98 -22.45
CA LYS A 231 23.50 -28.37 -22.85
C LYS A 231 23.22 -28.53 -24.34
N ALA A 232 22.98 -27.44 -25.06
CA ALA A 232 22.72 -27.48 -26.49
C ALA A 232 23.96 -27.93 -27.30
N PRO A 233 23.76 -28.69 -28.40
CA PRO A 233 24.82 -28.98 -29.36
C PRO A 233 25.42 -27.71 -29.95
N GLU A 234 26.70 -27.73 -30.34
CA GLU A 234 27.43 -26.54 -30.79
C GLU A 234 26.76 -25.83 -31.98
N LYS A 235 26.20 -26.61 -32.90
CA LYS A 235 25.43 -26.10 -34.05
C LYS A 235 24.19 -25.30 -33.62
N LEU A 236 23.54 -25.68 -32.52
CA LEU A 236 22.38 -24.98 -31.98
C LEU A 236 22.80 -23.76 -31.15
N LYS A 237 23.92 -23.83 -30.43
CA LYS A 237 24.50 -22.69 -29.71
C LYS A 237 24.82 -21.52 -30.64
N ILE A 238 25.38 -21.78 -31.82
CA ILE A 238 25.66 -20.76 -32.83
C ILE A 238 24.36 -20.06 -33.24
N ARG A 239 23.32 -20.82 -33.55
CA ARG A 239 22.00 -20.29 -33.94
C ARG A 239 21.30 -19.51 -32.82
N ILE A 240 21.44 -19.95 -31.57
CA ILE A 240 20.91 -19.22 -30.41
C ILE A 240 21.64 -17.87 -30.25
N ARG A 241 22.98 -17.84 -30.41
CA ARG A 241 23.75 -16.60 -30.35
C ARG A 241 23.35 -15.61 -31.45
N GLU A 242 23.09 -16.09 -32.66
CA GLU A 242 22.60 -15.27 -33.77
C GLU A 242 21.22 -14.69 -33.44
N ALA A 243 20.26 -15.53 -33.02
CA ALA A 243 18.92 -15.08 -32.69
C ALA A 243 18.87 -14.09 -31.50
N VAL A 244 19.71 -14.27 -30.48
CA VAL A 244 19.80 -13.32 -29.36
C VAL A 244 20.40 -11.98 -29.79
N LYS A 245 21.37 -11.98 -30.73
CA LYS A 245 21.92 -10.72 -31.29
C LYS A 245 20.89 -9.98 -32.12
N GLU A 246 20.16 -10.68 -32.98
CA GLU A 246 19.09 -10.09 -33.79
C GLU A 246 18.02 -9.45 -32.90
N GLU A 247 17.59 -10.12 -31.83
CA GLU A 247 16.57 -9.57 -30.92
C GLU A 247 17.08 -8.37 -30.10
N TYR A 248 18.38 -8.33 -29.78
CA TYR A 248 19.02 -7.22 -29.05
C TYR A 248 19.31 -6.00 -29.93
N GLU A 249 19.40 -6.16 -31.26
CA GLU A 249 19.54 -5.03 -32.20
C GLU A 249 18.17 -4.39 -32.53
N VAL A 250 17.07 -5.09 -32.30
CA VAL A 250 15.70 -4.64 -32.58
C VAL A 250 15.04 -3.92 -31.38
N TYR A 251 15.56 -4.11 -30.16
CA TYR A 251 15.08 -3.52 -28.91
C TYR A 251 16.13 -2.63 -28.24
#